data_AF-A0A4S4LBW6-F1
#
_entry.id   AF-A0A4S4LBW6-F1
#
_cell.length_a   1.000
_cell.length_b   1.000
_cell.length_c   1.000
_cell.angle_alpha   90.00
_cell.angle_beta   90.00
_cell.angle_gamma   90.00
#
_symmetry.space_group_name_H-M   'P 1'
#
loop_
_entity.id
_entity.type
_entity.pdbx_description
1 polymer ?
#
loop_
_entity_poly.entity_id
_entity_poly.type
_entity_poly.pdbx_seq_one_letter_code
_entity_poly.pdbx_strand_id
1 'polypeptide(L)'
;ATLDLRVQGSGGKSFWDRGKFPQTAANGTAEVVVQNPYGEGGAAAPFDQNFYLILDLAAGGTSGWFPDQPCPAIDADVLNHELSRAHVAAMVDFAKAQSTWYATWPQSDDDRAFRIDYVKMWSLC
;
A
#
# COMPACT_ATOMS: atom_id res chain seq x y z
N ALA A 1 -10.80 40.16 11.12
CA ALA A 1 -11.00 39.23 10.00
C ALA A 1 -10.55 37.87 10.46
N THR A 2 -11.47 36.93 10.65
CA THR A 2 -11.17 35.56 11.08
C THR A 2 -10.62 34.82 9.87
N LEU A 3 -9.38 34.32 9.97
CA LEU A 3 -8.76 33.55 8.92
C LEU A 3 -9.46 32.19 8.86
N ASP A 4 -10.38 32.03 7.91
CA ASP A 4 -11.04 30.75 7.63
C ASP A 4 -10.03 29.87 6.87
N LEU A 5 -9.08 29.31 7.62
CA LEU A 5 -8.20 28.26 7.14
C LEU A 5 -9.12 27.12 6.75
N ARG A 6 -9.29 26.90 5.44
CA ARG A 6 -10.01 25.75 4.92
C ARG A 6 -9.27 24.49 5.41
N VAL A 7 -9.70 23.95 6.54
CA VAL A 7 -9.30 22.63 7.07
C VAL A 7 -9.84 21.51 6.17
N GLN A 8 -10.56 21.87 5.11
CA GLN A 8 -10.98 20.96 4.06
C GLN A 8 -9.78 20.68 3.14
N GLY A 9 -9.42 19.40 3.00
CA GLY A 9 -8.38 18.96 2.07
C GLY A 9 -8.64 19.46 0.64
N SER A 10 -7.62 19.47 -0.22
CA SER A 10 -7.70 19.99 -1.59
C SER A 10 -9.00 19.57 -2.30
N GLY A 11 -9.83 20.55 -2.67
CA GLY A 11 -11.13 20.31 -3.33
C GLY A 11 -12.29 19.91 -2.40
N GLY A 12 -12.18 20.11 -1.09
CA GLY A 12 -13.24 19.78 -0.13
C GLY A 12 -13.22 18.33 0.37
N LYS A 13 -12.22 17.53 -0.02
CA LYS A 13 -12.20 16.08 0.14
C LYS A 13 -11.21 15.63 1.20
N SER A 14 -11.59 14.63 2.01
CA SER A 14 -10.67 13.97 2.94
C SER A 14 -9.57 13.20 2.18
N PHE A 15 -8.48 12.77 2.85
CA PHE A 15 -7.56 11.80 2.23
C PHE A 15 -8.25 10.48 1.89
N TRP A 16 -9.20 10.05 2.72
CA TRP A 16 -10.01 8.85 2.45
C TRP A 16 -10.72 8.93 1.09
N ASP A 17 -11.46 10.01 0.84
CA ASP A 17 -12.21 10.22 -0.41
C ASP A 17 -11.28 10.32 -1.63
N ARG A 18 -10.07 10.83 -1.43
CA ARG A 18 -9.04 10.96 -2.47
C ARG A 18 -8.34 9.63 -2.76
N GLY A 19 -8.26 8.73 -1.78
CA GLY A 19 -7.56 7.45 -1.89
C GLY A 19 -8.21 6.44 -2.82
N LYS A 20 -9.50 6.63 -3.18
CA LYS A 20 -10.27 5.74 -4.06
C LYS A 20 -10.18 4.27 -3.63
N PHE A 21 -10.25 4.03 -2.31
CA PHE A 21 -10.23 2.68 -1.74
C PHE A 21 -11.37 1.82 -2.33
N PRO A 22 -11.14 0.52 -2.58
CA PRO A 22 -12.19 -0.37 -3.06
C PRO A 22 -13.31 -0.50 -2.02
N GLN A 23 -14.52 -0.84 -2.44
CA GLN A 23 -15.64 -1.05 -1.50
C GLN A 23 -15.44 -2.29 -0.62
N THR A 24 -14.76 -3.29 -1.16
CA THR A 24 -14.45 -4.54 -0.48
C THR A 24 -13.00 -4.96 -0.70
N ALA A 25 -12.44 -5.72 0.23
CA ALA A 25 -11.08 -6.26 0.17
C ALA A 25 -11.02 -7.66 0.79
N ALA A 26 -10.01 -8.45 0.42
CA ALA A 26 -9.79 -9.77 1.02
C ALA A 26 -9.10 -9.63 2.38
N ASN A 27 -9.66 -10.24 3.43
CA ASN A 27 -9.05 -10.36 4.75
C ASN A 27 -8.66 -11.83 5.03
N GLY A 28 -7.82 -12.39 4.16
CA GLY A 28 -7.27 -13.75 4.26
C GLY A 28 -8.26 -14.89 3.99
N THR A 29 -9.45 -14.87 4.59
CA THR A 29 -10.46 -15.95 4.49
C THR A 29 -11.80 -15.51 3.91
N ALA A 30 -12.08 -14.21 3.89
CA ALA A 30 -13.33 -13.67 3.37
C ALA A 30 -13.13 -12.28 2.74
N GLU A 31 -14.05 -11.91 1.87
CA GLU A 31 -14.20 -10.54 1.42
C GLU A 31 -14.89 -9.72 2.52
N VAL A 32 -14.31 -8.56 2.87
CA VAL A 32 -14.80 -7.66 3.90
C VAL A 32 -15.03 -6.27 3.33
N VAL A 33 -15.99 -5.53 3.88
CA VAL A 33 -16.22 -4.13 3.53
C VAL A 33 -15.06 -3.29 4.03
N VAL A 34 -14.50 -2.46 3.16
CA VAL A 34 -13.47 -1.50 3.50
C VAL A 34 -14.14 -0.28 4.12
N GLN A 35 -13.95 -0.12 5.43
CA GLN A 35 -14.51 0.98 6.19
C GLN A 35 -13.48 2.09 6.37
N ASN A 36 -13.93 3.35 6.42
CA ASN A 36 -13.06 4.48 6.72
C ASN A 36 -12.67 4.47 8.21
N PRO A 37 -11.41 4.13 8.57
CA PRO A 37 -11.00 4.13 9.97
C PRO A 37 -10.79 5.56 10.50
N TYR A 38 -10.83 6.58 9.63
CA TYR A 38 -10.59 7.98 9.93
C TYR A 38 -11.87 8.82 9.87
N GLY A 39 -13.04 8.19 9.96
CA GLY A 39 -14.34 8.87 9.82
C GLY A 39 -14.59 9.97 10.86
N GLU A 40 -13.94 9.89 12.02
CA GLU A 40 -14.00 10.90 13.10
C GLU A 40 -12.86 11.94 13.01
N GLY A 41 -11.88 11.72 12.11
CA GLY A 41 -10.72 12.59 11.95
C GLY A 41 -10.98 13.80 11.05
N GLY A 42 -9.99 14.70 10.98
CA GLY A 42 -10.03 15.82 10.05
C GLY A 42 -9.86 15.38 8.60
N ALA A 43 -10.03 16.30 7.64
CA ALA A 43 -9.84 15.99 6.22
C ALA A 43 -8.39 15.56 5.88
N ALA A 44 -7.44 15.86 6.77
CA ALA A 44 -6.03 15.46 6.68
C ALA A 44 -5.70 14.15 7.40
N ALA A 45 -6.67 13.49 8.07
CA ALA A 45 -6.45 12.22 8.74
C ALA A 45 -5.93 11.14 7.76
N PRO A 46 -4.97 10.30 8.19
CA PRO A 46 -4.41 10.18 9.54
C PRO A 46 -3.23 11.13 9.86
N PHE A 47 -2.87 12.04 8.96
CA PHE A 47 -1.72 12.95 9.11
C PHE A 47 -2.07 14.25 9.85
N ASP A 48 -3.21 14.28 10.53
CA ASP A 48 -3.69 15.37 11.38
C ASP A 48 -3.25 15.23 12.85
N GLN A 49 -2.36 14.30 13.14
CA GLN A 49 -1.77 14.04 14.46
C GLN A 49 -0.27 13.74 14.33
N ASN A 50 0.44 13.62 15.46
CA ASN A 50 1.85 13.20 15.44
C ASN A 50 1.97 11.75 14.92
N PHE A 51 2.89 11.52 13.99
CA PHE A 51 3.14 10.20 13.42
C PHE A 51 4.64 9.94 13.25
N TYR A 52 4.99 8.68 13.10
CA TYR A 52 6.34 8.23 12.76
C TYR A 52 6.40 7.87 11.28
N LEU A 53 7.54 8.14 10.65
CA LEU A 53 7.83 7.61 9.32
C LEU A 53 8.49 6.23 9.46
N ILE A 54 7.89 5.21 8.87
CA ILE A 54 8.47 3.87 8.71
C ILE A 54 8.81 3.69 7.24
N LEU A 55 10.05 3.30 6.95
CA LEU A 55 10.50 2.88 5.62
C LEU A 55 10.81 1.39 5.70
N ASP A 56 10.12 0.61 4.88
CA ASP A 56 10.17 -0.86 4.91
C ASP A 56 10.16 -1.43 3.49
N LEU A 57 10.74 -2.62 3.32
CA LEU A 57 10.72 -3.39 2.09
C LEU A 57 10.13 -4.77 2.38
N ALA A 58 8.87 -4.97 2.02
CA ALA A 58 8.15 -6.23 2.18
C ALA A 58 7.92 -6.92 0.83
N ALA A 59 7.93 -8.25 0.83
CA ALA A 59 7.57 -9.10 -0.31
C ALA A 59 6.57 -10.18 0.12
N GLY A 60 5.73 -10.63 -0.80
CA GLY A 60 4.76 -11.72 -0.55
C GLY A 60 3.49 -11.29 0.19
N GLY A 61 3.01 -10.07 -0.06
CA GLY A 61 1.74 -9.61 0.50
C GLY A 61 0.54 -10.41 -0.05
N THR A 62 -0.33 -10.90 0.83
CA THR A 62 -1.52 -11.69 0.46
C THR A 62 -2.85 -10.94 0.66
N SER A 63 -2.76 -9.67 1.05
CA SER A 63 -3.91 -8.85 1.45
C SER A 63 -4.70 -8.26 0.28
N GLY A 64 -4.25 -8.49 -0.97
CA GLY A 64 -4.90 -7.98 -2.18
C GLY A 64 -4.66 -6.49 -2.47
N TRP A 65 -3.96 -5.77 -1.59
CA TRP A 65 -3.66 -4.33 -1.76
C TRP A 65 -2.48 -4.05 -2.71
N PHE A 66 -1.61 -5.04 -2.91
CA PHE A 66 -0.43 -4.96 -3.76
C PHE A 66 -0.41 -6.17 -4.71
N PRO A 67 -1.06 -6.08 -5.88
CA PRO A 67 -1.11 -7.21 -6.82
C PRO A 67 0.26 -7.44 -7.50
N ASP A 68 0.57 -8.70 -7.80
CA ASP A 68 1.85 -9.13 -8.39
C ASP A 68 2.12 -8.57 -9.79
N GLN A 69 1.11 -8.04 -10.49
CA GLN A 69 1.29 -7.45 -11.82
C GLN A 69 0.91 -5.96 -11.87
N PRO A 70 1.74 -5.12 -12.51
CA PRO A 70 1.34 -3.77 -12.86
C PRO A 70 0.31 -3.82 -14.01
N CYS A 71 -0.91 -3.33 -13.74
CA CYS A 71 -1.98 -2.84 -14.67
C CYS A 71 -1.56 -2.61 -16.16
N PRO A 72 -2.41 -2.65 -17.23
CA PRO A 72 -3.76 -3.18 -17.48
C PRO A 72 -3.82 -3.96 -18.83
N ALA A 73 -3.60 -5.27 -18.85
CA ALA A 73 -3.73 -6.04 -20.12
C ALA A 73 -4.18 -7.48 -19.95
N ILE A 74 -4.43 -7.93 -18.73
CA ILE A 74 -4.93 -9.26 -18.46
C ILE A 74 -6.38 -9.11 -18.02
N ASP A 75 -7.24 -9.68 -18.84
CA ASP A 75 -8.63 -9.98 -18.57
C ASP A 75 -8.86 -10.36 -17.11
N ALA A 76 -9.73 -9.58 -16.46
CA ALA A 76 -10.14 -9.78 -15.07
C ALA A 76 -10.66 -11.21 -14.79
N ASP A 77 -11.02 -11.97 -15.82
CA ASP A 77 -11.52 -13.34 -15.73
C ASP A 77 -10.40 -14.38 -15.50
N VAL A 78 -9.20 -14.16 -16.04
CA VAL A 78 -8.02 -15.04 -15.80
C VAL A 78 -7.47 -14.87 -14.37
N LEU A 79 -7.73 -13.71 -13.76
CA LEU A 79 -7.27 -13.36 -12.41
C LEU A 79 -8.08 -14.01 -11.29
N ASN A 80 -9.25 -14.58 -11.59
CA ASN A 80 -10.17 -15.07 -10.54
C ASN A 80 -9.87 -16.46 -10.01
N HIS A 81 -8.93 -17.23 -10.58
CA HIS A 81 -8.85 -18.66 -10.24
C HIS A 81 -7.56 -19.14 -9.57
N GLU A 82 -6.40 -18.51 -9.78
CA GLU A 82 -5.12 -19.11 -9.32
C GLU A 82 -4.21 -18.14 -8.52
N LEU A 83 -4.33 -16.82 -8.70
CA LEU A 83 -3.48 -15.83 -7.98
C LEU A 83 -4.27 -14.98 -6.95
N SER A 84 -5.61 -15.05 -6.96
CA SER A 84 -6.49 -14.26 -6.10
C SER A 84 -6.82 -14.91 -4.76
N ARG A 85 -6.52 -16.21 -4.61
CA ARG A 85 -6.56 -16.82 -3.28
C ARG A 85 -5.30 -16.38 -2.58
N ALA A 86 -5.46 -15.69 -1.45
CA ALA A 86 -4.42 -15.51 -0.46
C ALA A 86 -3.67 -16.84 -0.33
N HIS A 87 -2.55 -16.96 -1.03
CA HIS A 87 -1.83 -18.21 -1.07
C HIS A 87 -1.28 -18.36 0.33
N VAL A 88 -1.84 -19.29 1.09
CA VAL A 88 -1.50 -19.47 2.51
C VAL A 88 0.01 -19.72 2.66
N ALA A 89 0.65 -20.24 1.59
CA ALA A 89 2.08 -20.47 1.51
C ALA A 89 2.85 -19.41 0.68
N ALA A 90 2.31 -18.22 0.39
CA ALA A 90 2.99 -17.19 -0.40
C ALA A 90 4.41 -16.88 0.09
N MET A 91 4.57 -16.67 1.40
CA MET A 91 5.88 -16.43 2.00
C MET A 91 6.82 -17.63 1.88
N VAL A 92 6.28 -18.85 2.01
CA VAL A 92 7.06 -20.10 1.90
C VAL A 92 7.50 -20.32 0.46
N ASP A 93 6.64 -20.06 -0.51
CA ASP A 93 6.95 -20.27 -1.92
C ASP A 93 7.88 -19.18 -2.45
N PHE A 94 7.73 -17.93 -1.98
CA PHE A 94 8.74 -16.89 -2.18
C PHE A 94 10.10 -17.32 -1.65
N ALA A 95 10.17 -17.87 -0.43
CA ALA A 95 11.42 -18.35 0.15
C ALA A 95 12.01 -19.54 -0.63
N LYS A 96 11.18 -20.52 -1.05
CA LYS A 96 11.63 -21.65 -1.86
C LYS A 96 12.13 -21.23 -3.25
N ALA A 97 11.57 -20.17 -3.81
CA ALA A 97 11.98 -19.61 -5.09
C ALA A 97 13.28 -18.77 -5.01
N GLN A 98 13.99 -18.79 -3.87
CA GLN A 98 15.20 -17.99 -3.65
C GLN A 98 16.25 -18.14 -4.75
N SER A 99 16.54 -19.35 -5.18
CA SER A 99 17.51 -19.56 -6.26
C SER A 99 17.12 -18.87 -7.57
N THR A 100 15.82 -18.73 -7.84
CA THR A 100 15.28 -18.09 -9.04
C THR A 100 15.38 -16.56 -8.96
N TRP A 101 14.82 -15.95 -7.91
CA TRP A 101 14.82 -14.49 -7.81
C TRP A 101 16.19 -13.93 -7.43
N TYR A 102 17.00 -14.65 -6.65
CA TYR A 102 18.33 -14.18 -6.29
C TYR A 102 19.27 -14.10 -7.50
N ALA A 103 19.07 -14.98 -8.49
CA ALA A 103 19.86 -14.96 -9.73
C ALA A 103 19.59 -13.73 -10.61
N THR A 104 18.46 -13.03 -10.42
CA THR A 104 18.16 -11.80 -11.16
C THR A 104 18.71 -10.55 -10.49
N TRP A 105 19.17 -10.66 -9.24
CA TRP A 105 19.64 -9.52 -8.46
C TRP A 105 21.07 -9.12 -8.83
N PRO A 106 21.42 -7.82 -8.72
CA PRO A 106 22.79 -7.36 -8.89
C PRO A 106 23.77 -8.07 -7.96
N GLN A 107 24.96 -8.39 -8.50
CA GLN A 107 26.02 -9.03 -7.73
C GLN A 107 26.65 -8.08 -6.71
N SER A 108 26.72 -6.79 -7.04
CA SER A 108 27.18 -5.74 -6.13
C SER A 108 26.26 -5.64 -4.92
N ASP A 109 26.84 -5.75 -3.72
CA ASP A 109 26.12 -5.57 -2.46
C ASP A 109 25.46 -4.20 -2.38
N ASP A 110 26.16 -3.18 -2.90
CA ASP A 110 25.62 -1.82 -3.00
C ASP A 110 24.36 -1.86 -3.86
N ASP A 111 24.40 -2.43 -5.08
CA ASP A 111 23.27 -2.40 -6.05
C ASP A 111 22.08 -3.23 -5.61
N ARG A 112 22.30 -4.21 -4.74
CA ARG A 112 21.26 -5.02 -4.13
C ARG A 112 20.62 -4.37 -2.90
N ALA A 113 21.24 -3.33 -2.32
CA ALA A 113 20.76 -2.70 -1.09
C ALA A 113 19.52 -1.82 -1.32
N PHE A 114 18.67 -1.72 -0.30
CA PHE A 114 17.62 -0.71 -0.26
C PHE A 114 18.23 0.66 0.09
N ARG A 115 18.52 1.47 -0.93
CA ARG A 115 19.20 2.77 -0.77
C ARG A 115 18.23 3.93 -0.68
N ILE A 116 18.51 4.85 0.24
CA ILE A 116 17.74 6.07 0.46
C ILE A 116 18.68 7.26 0.29
N ASP A 117 18.40 8.13 -0.67
CA ASP A 117 19.19 9.36 -0.92
C ASP A 117 18.86 10.45 0.10
N TYR A 118 17.57 10.78 0.27
CA TYR A 118 17.14 11.72 1.30
C TYR A 118 15.70 11.47 1.77
N VAL A 119 15.42 11.93 2.99
CA VAL A 119 14.07 11.99 3.57
C VAL A 119 13.79 13.44 3.96
N LYS A 120 12.60 13.95 3.62
CA LYS A 120 12.14 15.28 4.02
C LYS A 120 10.71 15.19 4.55
N MET A 121 10.45 15.90 5.64
CA MET A 121 9.14 15.97 6.30
C MET A 121 8.82 17.45 6.58
N TRP A 122 7.55 17.79 6.52
CA TRP A 122 7.07 19.15 6.74
C TRP A 122 5.88 19.13 7.68
N SER A 123 5.74 20.20 8.46
CA SER A 123 4.58 20.49 9.29
C SER A 123 3.98 21.83 8.88
N LEU A 124 2.65 21.92 8.92
CA LEU A 124 1.97 23.22 8.85
C LEU A 124 2.10 23.91 10.21
N CYS A 125 2.46 25.19 10.20
CA CYS A 125 2.51 26.05 11.38
C CYS A 125 1.12 26.61 11.71
#